data_AF-A0A418PP41-F1
#
_entry.id   AF-A0A418PP41-F1
#
_cell.length_a   1.000
_cell.length_b   1.000
_cell.length_c   1.000
_cell.angle_alpha   90.00
_cell.angle_beta   90.00
_cell.angle_gamma   90.00
#
_symmetry.space_group_name_H-M   'P 1'
#
loop_
_entity.id
_entity.type
_entity.pdbx_description
1 polymer ?
#
loop_
_entity_poly.entity_id
_entity_poly.type
_entity_poly.pdbx_seq_one_letter_code
_entity_poly.pdbx_strand_id
1 'polypeptide(L)'
;MESSIITELFLPLALAIIMFGMGLSLTVDDFKRILIYPKAAALGLINQIILLPLVAFGLIHVFDLQPELAVGLMILAACPGGATSNLITHLAKGDAALSITLTAFSSFITVFTIPFLVNFSIAYFIPDGEEQQLNIMGTVISVLVITIIPVILGMLVSKKWTVLALKWEPLFRKMSAVFFVLILIAAILKEKDNLLGFFEEAGPVALTLNIATLAIGYFSGIIFGLGKKQSTTIAIEAGIQNGTLGITIAATLIVNSVMTIPSAIYSLIMFVTASAMILWGNRNNGD
;
A
#
# COMPACT_ATOMS: atom_id res chain seq x y z
N MET A 1 -3.96 29.18 0.58
CA MET A 1 -3.33 29.07 1.91
C MET A 1 -3.84 27.86 2.69
N GLU A 2 -5.17 27.66 2.82
CA GLU A 2 -5.72 26.49 3.53
C GLU A 2 -5.41 25.13 2.87
N SER A 3 -5.36 25.07 1.54
CA SER A 3 -5.02 23.84 0.80
C SER A 3 -3.60 23.34 1.12
N SER A 4 -2.65 24.24 1.42
CA SER A 4 -1.25 23.93 1.69
C SER A 4 -1.07 23.26 3.05
N ILE A 5 -1.78 23.71 4.11
CA ILE A 5 -1.69 23.09 5.43
C ILE A 5 -2.20 21.64 5.42
N ILE A 6 -3.29 21.36 4.70
CA ILE A 6 -3.85 20.01 4.63
C ILE A 6 -2.91 19.07 3.86
N THR A 7 -2.44 19.47 2.67
CA THR A 7 -1.58 18.59 1.88
C THR A 7 -0.17 18.51 2.43
N GLU A 8 0.47 19.62 2.80
CA GLU A 8 1.89 19.64 3.18
C GLU A 8 2.15 19.19 4.62
N LEU A 9 1.18 19.34 5.52
CA LEU A 9 1.36 18.99 6.94
C LEU A 9 0.47 17.85 7.41
N PHE A 10 -0.83 17.89 7.12
CA PHE A 10 -1.76 16.89 7.64
C PHE A 10 -1.52 15.50 7.02
N LEU A 11 -1.38 15.37 5.69
CA LEU A 11 -1.18 14.06 5.05
C LEU A 11 0.10 13.34 5.54
N PRO A 12 1.29 13.97 5.53
CA PRO A 12 2.52 13.32 6.01
C PRO A 12 2.44 12.97 7.49
N LEU A 13 1.86 13.84 8.33
CA LEU A 13 1.74 13.60 9.76
C LEU A 13 0.78 12.44 10.06
N ALA A 14 -0.37 12.40 9.37
CA ALA A 14 -1.35 11.33 9.52
C ALA A 14 -0.76 9.98 9.07
N LEU A 15 -0.01 9.96 7.96
CA LEU A 15 0.72 8.77 7.53
C LEU A 15 1.80 8.35 8.54
N ALA A 16 2.57 9.30 9.09
CA ALA A 16 3.56 9.00 10.12
C ALA A 16 2.92 8.40 11.39
N ILE A 17 1.74 8.86 11.80
CA ILE A 17 0.99 8.28 12.92
C ILE A 17 0.54 6.85 12.61
N ILE A 18 0.03 6.61 11.39
CA ILE A 18 -0.34 5.26 10.92
C ILE A 18 0.88 4.32 10.97
N MET A 19 2.03 4.79 10.48
CA MET A 19 3.27 4.04 10.41
C MET A 19 3.87 3.75 11.80
N PHE A 20 3.77 4.71 12.72
CA PHE A 20 4.13 4.48 14.12
C PHE A 20 3.24 3.41 14.76
N GLY A 21 1.92 3.49 14.53
CA GLY A 21 0.96 2.49 14.99
C GLY A 21 1.29 1.08 14.49
N MET A 22 1.64 0.96 13.21
CA MET A 22 2.15 -0.28 12.64
C MET A 22 3.40 -0.76 13.38
N GLY A 23 4.37 0.12 13.60
CA GLY A 23 5.61 -0.19 14.32
C GLY A 23 5.41 -0.73 15.74
N LEU A 24 4.36 -0.31 16.46
CA LEU A 24 4.05 -0.84 17.80
C LEU A 24 3.73 -2.34 17.79
N SER A 25 3.22 -2.86 16.66
CA SER A 25 2.86 -4.27 16.47
C SER A 25 4.01 -5.13 15.93
N LEU A 26 5.12 -4.51 15.50
CA LEU A 26 6.26 -5.20 14.90
C LEU A 26 7.33 -5.58 15.92
N THR A 27 8.00 -6.69 15.65
CA THR A 27 9.13 -7.20 16.44
C THR A 27 10.36 -7.43 15.54
N VAL A 28 11.54 -7.46 16.15
CA VAL A 28 12.79 -7.76 15.41
C VAL A 28 12.78 -9.18 14.82
N ASP A 29 12.10 -10.11 15.47
CA ASP A 29 12.03 -11.49 15.00
C ASP A 29 11.21 -11.63 13.71
N ASP A 30 10.29 -10.70 13.43
CA ASP A 30 9.57 -10.66 12.16
C ASP A 30 10.49 -10.47 10.96
N PHE A 31 11.62 -9.77 11.14
CA PHE A 31 12.63 -9.61 10.08
C PHE A 31 13.48 -10.86 9.88
N LYS A 32 13.71 -11.65 10.94
CA LYS A 32 14.48 -12.90 10.84
C LYS A 32 13.68 -14.00 10.13
N ARG A 33 12.35 -13.91 10.14
CA ARG A 33 11.46 -14.91 9.51
C ARG A 33 11.62 -15.03 7.99
N ILE A 34 12.19 -14.02 7.32
CA ILE A 34 12.55 -14.14 5.90
C ILE A 34 13.51 -15.31 5.65
N LEU A 35 14.37 -15.63 6.62
CA LEU A 35 15.31 -16.75 6.56
C LEU A 35 14.64 -18.09 6.90
N ILE A 36 13.49 -18.06 7.58
CA ILE A 36 12.71 -19.24 7.96
C ILE A 36 11.83 -19.69 6.79
N TYR A 37 11.20 -18.74 6.08
CA TYR A 37 10.33 -19.01 4.93
C TYR A 37 10.82 -18.31 3.65
N PRO A 38 12.06 -18.56 3.20
CA PRO A 38 12.69 -17.78 2.13
C PRO A 38 11.95 -17.88 0.80
N LYS A 39 11.37 -19.05 0.48
CA LYS A 39 10.60 -19.24 -0.74
C LYS A 39 9.32 -18.40 -0.76
N ALA A 40 8.57 -18.42 0.35
CA ALA A 40 7.32 -17.67 0.46
C ALA A 40 7.58 -16.16 0.48
N ALA A 41 8.62 -15.72 1.20
CA ALA A 41 9.00 -14.33 1.25
C ALA A 41 9.47 -13.81 -0.12
N ALA A 42 10.35 -14.55 -0.82
CA ALA A 42 10.81 -14.17 -2.15
C ALA A 42 9.64 -14.08 -3.15
N LEU A 43 8.73 -15.06 -3.15
CA LEU A 43 7.57 -15.04 -4.03
C LEU A 43 6.63 -13.87 -3.70
N GLY A 44 6.38 -13.59 -2.43
CA GLY A 44 5.57 -12.43 -2.02
C GLY A 44 6.19 -11.10 -2.44
N LEU A 45 7.50 -10.93 -2.27
CA LEU A 45 8.22 -9.72 -2.70
C LEU A 45 8.22 -9.56 -4.23
N ILE A 46 8.37 -10.65 -4.99
CA ILE A 46 8.27 -10.62 -6.46
C ILE A 46 6.86 -10.21 -6.89
N ASN A 47 5.83 -10.77 -6.26
CA ASN A 47 4.44 -10.39 -6.54
C ASN A 47 4.21 -8.89 -6.27
N GLN A 48 4.66 -8.40 -5.12
CA GLN A 48 4.44 -7.02 -4.68
C GLN A 48 5.24 -5.99 -5.49
N ILE A 49 6.53 -6.22 -5.69
CA ILE A 49 7.46 -5.18 -6.20
C ILE A 49 7.62 -5.26 -7.73
N ILE A 50 7.38 -6.43 -8.33
CA ILE A 50 7.60 -6.64 -9.76
C ILE A 50 6.29 -6.92 -10.49
N LEU A 51 5.58 -7.99 -10.12
CA LEU A 51 4.39 -8.41 -10.88
C LEU A 51 3.27 -7.39 -10.79
N LEU A 52 3.04 -6.81 -9.60
CA LEU A 52 1.97 -5.85 -9.42
C LEU A 52 2.14 -4.58 -10.29
N PRO A 53 3.31 -3.90 -10.31
CA PRO A 53 3.56 -2.82 -11.27
C PRO A 53 3.41 -3.22 -12.73
N LEU A 54 3.86 -4.43 -13.11
CA LEU A 54 3.71 -4.91 -14.49
C LEU A 54 2.24 -5.12 -14.88
N VAL A 55 1.44 -5.66 -13.97
CA VAL A 55 0.00 -5.84 -14.18
C VAL A 55 -0.68 -4.47 -14.27
N ALA A 56 -0.35 -3.54 -13.38
CA ALA A 56 -0.88 -2.17 -13.45
C ALA A 56 -0.55 -1.51 -14.79
N PHE A 57 0.72 -1.58 -15.22
CA PHE A 57 1.17 -1.05 -16.51
C PHE A 57 0.41 -1.67 -17.69
N GLY A 58 0.24 -2.99 -17.71
CA GLY A 58 -0.54 -3.66 -18.76
C GLY A 58 -2.01 -3.24 -18.76
N LEU A 59 -2.62 -3.11 -17.59
CA LEU A 59 -4.02 -2.69 -17.46
C LEU A 59 -4.24 -1.24 -17.87
N ILE A 60 -3.28 -0.35 -17.63
CA ILE A 60 -3.35 1.03 -18.09
C ILE A 60 -3.56 1.10 -19.60
N HIS A 61 -2.85 0.28 -20.37
CA HIS A 61 -3.00 0.22 -21.82
C HIS A 61 -4.32 -0.43 -22.27
N VAL A 62 -4.80 -1.43 -21.55
CA VAL A 62 -6.07 -2.11 -21.89
C VAL A 62 -7.27 -1.21 -21.67
N PHE A 63 -7.23 -0.39 -20.62
CA PHE A 63 -8.31 0.50 -20.23
C PHE A 63 -8.17 1.92 -20.80
N ASP A 64 -7.08 2.22 -21.51
CA ASP A 64 -6.80 3.52 -22.13
C ASP A 64 -6.97 4.70 -21.14
N LEU A 65 -6.35 4.57 -19.96
CA LEU A 65 -6.44 5.59 -18.92
C LEU A 65 -5.80 6.90 -19.37
N GLN A 66 -6.44 8.01 -19.00
CA GLN A 66 -5.82 9.32 -19.16
C GLN A 66 -4.49 9.40 -18.39
N PRO A 67 -3.51 10.17 -18.89
CA PRO A 67 -2.13 10.14 -18.41
C PRO A 67 -1.96 10.30 -16.89
N GLU A 68 -2.68 11.22 -16.25
CA GLU A 68 -2.58 11.49 -14.83
C GLU A 68 -3.13 10.33 -13.98
N LEU A 69 -4.21 9.67 -14.43
CA LEU A 69 -4.74 8.48 -13.76
C LEU A 69 -3.83 7.27 -13.98
N ALA A 70 -3.20 7.15 -15.14
CA ALA A 70 -2.18 6.14 -15.41
C ALA A 70 -1.00 6.26 -14.43
N VAL A 71 -0.44 7.47 -14.29
CA VAL A 71 0.63 7.73 -13.31
C VAL A 71 0.13 7.48 -11.88
N GLY A 72 -1.08 7.92 -11.53
CA GLY A 72 -1.68 7.67 -10.21
C GLY A 72 -1.84 6.19 -9.87
N LEU A 73 -2.21 5.36 -10.85
CA LEU A 73 -2.29 3.91 -10.68
C LEU A 73 -0.90 3.28 -10.52
N MET A 74 0.11 3.78 -11.25
CA MET A 74 1.49 3.34 -11.08
C MET A 74 2.08 3.75 -9.72
N ILE A 75 1.73 4.92 -9.19
CA ILE A 75 2.11 5.34 -7.83
C ILE A 75 1.55 4.37 -6.80
N LEU A 76 0.25 4.05 -6.89
CA LEU A 76 -0.37 3.05 -6.03
C LEU A 76 0.34 1.69 -6.16
N ALA A 77 0.64 1.27 -7.38
CA ALA A 77 1.29 0.01 -7.67
C ALA A 77 2.73 -0.07 -7.17
N ALA A 78 3.41 1.07 -7.05
CA ALA A 78 4.75 1.18 -6.48
C ALA A 78 4.75 1.11 -4.95
N CYS A 79 3.60 1.34 -4.31
CA CYS A 79 3.49 1.31 -2.85
C CYS A 79 3.61 -0.13 -2.33
N PRO A 80 4.07 -0.32 -1.09
CA PRO A 80 4.03 -1.62 -0.42
C PRO A 80 2.61 -1.92 0.09
N GLY A 81 2.43 -3.12 0.64
CA GLY A 81 1.32 -3.43 1.55
C GLY A 81 1.35 -2.56 2.82
N GLY A 82 0.53 -2.88 3.82
CA GLY A 82 0.48 -2.04 5.02
C GLY A 82 -0.24 -2.67 6.21
N ALA A 83 -0.49 -1.87 7.25
CA ALA A 83 -1.18 -2.34 8.45
C ALA A 83 -2.55 -2.98 8.14
N THR A 84 -3.22 -2.50 7.09
CA THR A 84 -4.47 -3.09 6.60
C THR A 84 -4.27 -4.51 6.08
N SER A 85 -3.27 -4.78 5.23
CA SER A 85 -3.01 -6.14 4.73
C SER A 85 -2.74 -7.11 5.88
N ASN A 86 -1.96 -6.70 6.88
CA ASN A 86 -1.70 -7.49 8.10
C ASN A 86 -2.98 -7.86 8.87
N LEU A 87 -3.88 -6.88 9.06
CA LEU A 87 -5.17 -7.12 9.71
C LEU A 87 -6.05 -8.08 8.89
N ILE A 88 -6.14 -7.87 7.58
CA ILE A 88 -6.95 -8.72 6.68
C ILE A 88 -6.38 -10.13 6.64
N THR A 89 -5.05 -10.32 6.59
CA THR A 89 -4.41 -11.64 6.66
C THR A 89 -4.76 -12.35 7.95
N HIS A 90 -4.70 -11.66 9.10
CA HIS A 90 -5.09 -12.24 10.39
C HIS A 90 -6.56 -12.69 10.40
N LEU A 91 -7.47 -11.82 9.94
CA LEU A 91 -8.91 -12.12 9.87
C LEU A 91 -9.25 -13.24 8.87
N ALA A 92 -8.45 -13.40 7.82
CA ALA A 92 -8.56 -14.47 6.84
C ALA A 92 -7.88 -15.78 7.27
N LYS A 93 -7.38 -15.87 8.51
CA LYS A 93 -6.60 -17.02 9.02
C LYS A 93 -5.40 -17.38 8.14
N GLY A 94 -4.80 -16.40 7.48
CA GLY A 94 -3.56 -16.56 6.73
C GLY A 94 -2.34 -16.67 7.65
N ASP A 95 -1.18 -16.76 7.02
CA ASP A 95 0.10 -16.67 7.73
C ASP A 95 0.39 -15.19 8.07
N ALA A 96 -0.06 -14.75 9.25
CA ALA A 96 0.14 -13.37 9.71
C ALA A 96 1.62 -13.03 9.90
N ALA A 97 2.44 -14.03 10.29
CA ALA A 97 3.87 -13.87 10.46
C ALA A 97 4.55 -13.52 9.13
N LEU A 98 4.19 -14.24 8.06
CA LEU A 98 4.65 -13.95 6.71
C LEU A 98 4.16 -12.58 6.22
N SER A 99 2.91 -12.18 6.50
CA SER A 99 2.35 -10.88 6.10
C SER A 99 3.21 -9.74 6.64
N ILE A 100 3.48 -9.79 7.94
CA ILE A 100 4.27 -8.79 8.64
C ILE A 100 5.68 -8.72 8.06
N THR A 101 6.32 -9.86 7.81
CA THR A 101 7.63 -9.92 7.16
C THR A 101 7.58 -9.28 5.77
N LEU A 102 6.61 -9.65 4.93
CA LEU A 102 6.48 -9.09 3.58
C LEU A 102 6.24 -7.58 3.61
N THR A 103 5.37 -7.07 4.48
CA THR A 103 5.12 -5.64 4.61
C THR A 103 6.37 -4.89 5.01
N ALA A 104 7.12 -5.42 6.00
CA ALA A 104 8.33 -4.77 6.49
C ALA A 104 9.43 -4.69 5.41
N PHE A 105 9.68 -5.80 4.71
CA PHE A 105 10.69 -5.83 3.64
C PHE A 105 10.25 -5.05 2.39
N SER A 106 9.00 -5.19 1.97
CA SER A 106 8.47 -4.42 0.85
C SER A 106 8.53 -2.92 1.14
N SER A 107 8.10 -2.47 2.33
CA SER A 107 8.19 -1.06 2.72
C SER A 107 9.61 -0.50 2.62
N PHE A 108 10.60 -1.26 3.10
CA PHE A 108 12.00 -0.86 3.00
C PHE A 108 12.49 -0.80 1.56
N ILE A 109 12.15 -1.78 0.72
CA ILE A 109 12.56 -1.80 -0.69
C ILE A 109 11.88 -0.66 -1.47
N THR A 110 10.58 -0.45 -1.23
CA THR A 110 9.78 0.53 -1.96
C THR A 110 10.24 1.97 -1.76
N VAL A 111 10.82 2.29 -0.60
CA VAL A 111 11.49 3.58 -0.38
C VAL A 111 12.45 3.93 -1.53
N PHE A 112 13.21 2.94 -1.99
CA PHE A 112 14.20 3.14 -3.04
C PHE A 112 13.61 2.96 -4.43
N THR A 113 12.61 2.09 -4.63
CA THR A 113 12.08 1.80 -5.96
C THR A 113 10.98 2.76 -6.43
N ILE A 114 10.18 3.33 -5.51
CA ILE A 114 9.11 4.29 -5.81
C ILE A 114 9.57 5.43 -6.73
N PRO A 115 10.61 6.23 -6.41
CA PRO A 115 10.97 7.37 -7.25
C PRO A 115 11.34 6.96 -8.69
N PHE A 116 11.97 5.81 -8.88
CA PHE A 116 12.33 5.34 -10.22
C PHE A 116 11.10 4.88 -11.00
N LEU A 117 10.21 4.10 -10.38
CA LEU A 117 9.01 3.59 -11.05
C LEU A 117 8.03 4.72 -11.37
N VAL A 118 7.90 5.71 -10.48
CA VAL A 118 7.05 6.88 -10.70
C VAL A 118 7.64 7.79 -11.79
N ASN A 119 8.95 8.09 -11.76
CA ASN A 119 9.56 8.90 -12.81
C ASN A 119 9.52 8.21 -14.18
N PHE A 120 9.70 6.89 -14.22
CA PHE A 120 9.49 6.11 -15.43
C PHE A 120 8.05 6.28 -15.95
N SER A 121 7.06 6.19 -15.06
CA SER A 121 5.65 6.31 -15.42
C SER A 121 5.32 7.72 -15.93
N ILE A 122 5.82 8.76 -15.28
CA ILE A 122 5.64 10.16 -15.72
C ILE A 122 6.25 10.35 -17.11
N ALA A 123 7.51 9.97 -17.30
CA ALA A 123 8.20 10.11 -18.58
C ALA A 123 7.51 9.32 -19.72
N TYR A 124 6.86 8.21 -19.39
CA TYR A 124 6.19 7.36 -20.36
C TYR A 124 4.77 7.83 -20.72
N PHE A 125 3.95 8.17 -19.73
CA PHE A 125 2.53 8.52 -19.94
C PHE A 125 2.29 10.01 -20.17
N ILE A 126 3.16 10.89 -19.66
CA ILE A 126 3.04 12.35 -19.80
C ILE A 126 4.29 12.88 -20.51
N PRO A 127 4.31 12.85 -21.86
CA PRO A 127 5.33 13.56 -22.63
C PRO A 127 5.42 15.02 -22.17
N ASP A 128 6.64 15.53 -21.99
CA ASP A 128 6.95 16.86 -21.44
C ASP A 128 6.60 17.07 -19.94
N GLY A 129 6.26 16.01 -19.21
CA GLY A 129 5.99 16.04 -17.76
C GLY A 129 7.22 16.23 -16.86
N GLU A 130 8.32 16.81 -17.35
CA GLU A 130 9.59 16.93 -16.62
C GLU A 130 9.45 17.69 -15.29
N GLU A 131 8.58 18.68 -15.23
CA GLU A 131 8.30 19.47 -14.01
C GLU A 131 7.63 18.64 -12.90
N GLN A 132 6.99 17.52 -13.26
CA GLN A 132 6.29 16.65 -12.30
C GLN A 132 7.19 15.50 -11.81
N GLN A 133 8.41 15.37 -12.35
CA GLN A 133 9.33 14.31 -11.94
C GLN A 133 9.77 14.49 -10.48
N LEU A 134 9.79 13.37 -9.77
CA LEU A 134 10.27 13.32 -8.41
C LEU A 134 11.78 13.50 -8.36
N ASN A 135 12.25 14.37 -7.46
CA ASN A 135 13.65 14.38 -7.06
C ASN A 135 13.94 13.05 -6.33
N ILE A 136 14.79 12.20 -6.92
CA ILE A 136 15.03 10.84 -6.41
C ILE A 136 15.51 10.87 -4.95
N MET A 137 16.54 11.65 -4.65
CA MET A 137 17.11 11.70 -3.30
C MET A 137 16.16 12.32 -2.28
N GLY A 138 15.50 13.43 -2.65
CA GLY A 138 14.50 14.08 -1.82
C GLY A 138 13.32 13.16 -1.53
N THR A 139 12.86 12.40 -2.53
CA THR A 139 11.76 11.43 -2.37
C THR A 139 12.17 10.28 -1.47
N VAL A 140 13.35 9.69 -1.67
CA VAL A 140 13.88 8.63 -0.78
C VAL A 140 13.91 9.14 0.66
N ILE A 141 14.47 10.33 0.91
CA ILE A 141 14.56 10.92 2.25
C ILE A 141 13.15 11.17 2.82
N SER A 142 12.25 11.78 2.05
CA SER A 142 10.89 12.08 2.49
C SER A 142 10.12 10.81 2.83
N VAL A 143 10.15 9.79 1.97
CA VAL A 143 9.47 8.52 2.22
C VAL A 143 10.10 7.79 3.41
N LEU A 144 11.42 7.78 3.57
CA LEU A 144 12.10 7.25 4.77
C LEU A 144 11.61 7.93 6.05
N VAL A 145 11.56 9.26 6.05
CA VAL A 145 11.18 10.06 7.21
C VAL A 145 9.72 9.84 7.58
N ILE A 146 8.83 9.75 6.59
CA ILE A 146 7.38 9.62 6.82
C ILE A 146 6.98 8.17 7.14
N THR A 147 7.75 7.18 6.69
CA THR A 147 7.39 5.75 6.86
C THR A 147 8.32 5.00 7.80
N ILE A 148 9.59 4.85 7.44
CA ILE A 148 10.55 3.98 8.15
C ILE A 148 10.89 4.52 9.54
N ILE A 149 11.11 5.84 9.69
CA ILE A 149 11.44 6.42 11.00
C ILE A 149 10.30 6.19 12.02
N PRO A 150 9.03 6.51 11.73
CA PRO A 150 7.92 6.21 12.63
C PRO A 150 7.78 4.73 12.98
N VAL A 151 7.97 3.83 11.99
CA VAL A 151 7.96 2.38 12.24
C VAL A 151 9.04 1.98 13.24
N ILE A 152 10.28 2.43 13.05
CA ILE A 152 11.39 2.14 13.96
C ILE A 152 11.10 2.68 15.37
N LEU A 153 10.56 3.91 15.48
CA LEU A 153 10.17 4.49 16.76
C LEU A 153 9.08 3.65 17.46
N GLY A 154 8.07 3.20 16.72
CA GLY A 154 7.03 2.30 17.24
C GLY A 154 7.62 0.99 17.75
N MET A 155 8.53 0.37 16.99
CA MET A 155 9.23 -0.85 17.40
C MET A 155 10.09 -0.65 18.64
N LEU A 156 10.80 0.49 18.73
CA LEU A 156 11.59 0.83 19.91
C LEU A 156 10.71 0.99 21.14
N VAL A 157 9.53 1.60 20.99
CA VAL A 157 8.56 1.72 22.08
C VAL A 157 8.03 0.35 22.48
N SER A 158 7.68 -0.50 21.51
CA SER A 158 7.24 -1.88 21.74
C SER A 158 8.26 -2.71 22.52
N LYS A 159 9.55 -2.56 22.17
CA LYS A 159 10.65 -3.27 22.82
C LYS A 159 11.00 -2.75 24.22
N LYS A 160 11.03 -1.43 24.43
CA LYS A 160 11.48 -0.82 25.69
C LYS A 160 10.38 -0.65 26.73
N TRP A 161 9.16 -0.35 26.28
CA TRP A 161 8.01 -0.06 27.16
C TRP A 161 6.81 -0.93 26.77
N THR A 162 6.99 -2.26 26.81
CA THR A 162 5.98 -3.22 26.35
C THR A 162 4.60 -3.02 26.97
N VAL A 163 4.50 -2.69 28.26
CA VAL A 163 3.21 -2.40 28.92
C VAL A 163 2.52 -1.17 28.32
N LEU A 164 3.28 -0.13 27.95
CA LEU A 164 2.76 1.06 27.30
C LEU A 164 2.34 0.75 25.86
N ALA A 165 3.17 0.00 25.14
CA ALA A 165 2.88 -0.42 23.77
C ALA A 165 1.58 -1.24 23.68
N LEU A 166 1.34 -2.17 24.61
CA LEU A 166 0.09 -2.94 24.69
C LEU A 166 -1.15 -2.06 24.92
N LYS A 167 -1.00 -0.93 25.62
CA LYS A 167 -2.08 0.06 25.80
C LYS A 167 -2.27 0.94 24.57
N TRP A 168 -1.18 1.30 23.90
CA TRP A 168 -1.18 2.23 22.76
C TRP A 168 -1.56 1.56 21.45
N GLU A 169 -1.18 0.30 21.23
CA GLU A 169 -1.49 -0.46 20.02
C GLU A 169 -2.98 -0.37 19.62
N PRO A 170 -3.97 -0.67 20.50
CA PRO A 170 -5.37 -0.60 20.10
C PRO A 170 -5.87 0.83 19.85
N LEU A 171 -5.26 1.83 20.50
CA LEU A 171 -5.56 3.24 20.28
C LEU A 171 -5.04 3.70 18.92
N PHE A 172 -3.76 3.44 18.62
CA PHE A 172 -3.13 3.79 17.36
C PHE A 172 -3.75 3.04 16.19
N ARG A 173 -4.21 1.79 16.37
CA ARG A 173 -4.97 1.07 15.35
C ARG A 173 -6.28 1.80 15.00
N LYS A 174 -7.04 2.26 16.00
CA LYS A 174 -8.26 3.06 15.77
C LYS A 174 -7.94 4.40 15.12
N MET A 175 -6.93 5.11 15.62
CA MET A 175 -6.49 6.38 15.02
C MET A 175 -6.05 6.19 13.58
N SER A 176 -5.35 5.11 13.26
CA SER A 176 -4.91 4.80 11.90
C SER A 176 -6.09 4.63 10.95
N ALA A 177 -7.14 3.92 11.38
CA ALA A 177 -8.36 3.78 10.60
C ALA A 177 -9.07 5.14 10.39
N VAL A 178 -9.14 5.97 11.43
CA VAL A 178 -9.72 7.32 11.32
C VAL A 178 -8.92 8.18 10.35
N PHE A 179 -7.60 8.26 10.50
CA PHE A 179 -6.74 9.02 9.62
C PHE A 179 -6.80 8.53 8.18
N PHE A 180 -6.84 7.21 7.98
CA PHE A 180 -7.02 6.64 6.65
C PHE A 180 -8.30 7.14 5.99
N VAL A 181 -9.43 7.06 6.69
CA VAL A 181 -10.73 7.56 6.19
C VAL A 181 -10.68 9.07 5.91
N LEU A 182 -10.07 9.86 6.79
CA LEU A 182 -9.92 11.31 6.58
C LEU A 182 -9.09 11.63 5.35
N ILE A 183 -8.02 10.88 5.09
CA ILE A 183 -7.17 11.05 3.91
C ILE A 183 -7.94 10.71 2.63
N LEU A 184 -8.74 9.63 2.65
CA LEU A 184 -9.61 9.28 1.53
C LEU A 184 -10.64 10.36 1.24
N ILE A 185 -11.32 10.86 2.29
CA ILE A 185 -12.30 11.94 2.15
C ILE A 185 -11.62 13.20 1.61
N ALA A 186 -10.43 13.56 2.10
CA ALA A 186 -9.69 14.73 1.63
C ALA A 186 -9.30 14.61 0.14
N ALA A 187 -8.85 13.44 -0.31
CA ALA A 187 -8.53 13.19 -1.72
C ALA A 187 -9.78 13.31 -2.61
N ILE A 188 -10.89 12.69 -2.20
CA ILE A 188 -12.16 12.71 -2.94
C ILE A 188 -12.76 14.11 -3.01
N LEU A 189 -12.75 14.86 -1.90
CA LEU A 189 -13.32 16.21 -1.85
C LEU A 189 -12.56 17.21 -2.72
N LYS A 190 -11.26 16.99 -2.94
CA LYS A 190 -10.44 17.85 -3.81
C LYS A 190 -10.85 17.77 -5.28
N GLU A 191 -11.39 16.62 -5.71
CA GLU A 191 -11.85 16.36 -7.08
C GLU A 191 -13.36 16.06 -7.15
N LYS A 192 -14.14 16.58 -6.19
CA LYS A 192 -15.57 16.23 -6.03
C LYS A 192 -16.41 16.47 -7.30
N ASP A 193 -16.06 17.49 -8.08
CA ASP A 193 -16.84 17.92 -9.25
C ASP A 193 -16.62 16.97 -10.45
N ASN A 194 -15.48 16.26 -10.47
CA ASN A 194 -15.11 15.28 -11.50
C ASN A 194 -15.24 13.83 -11.00
N LEU A 195 -15.69 13.63 -9.76
CA LEU A 195 -15.63 12.36 -9.06
C LEU A 195 -16.31 11.21 -9.82
N LEU A 196 -17.46 11.47 -10.44
CA LEU A 196 -18.19 10.46 -11.20
C LEU A 196 -17.40 10.01 -12.43
N GLY A 197 -16.89 10.94 -13.23
CA GLY A 197 -16.08 10.62 -14.42
C GLY A 197 -14.81 9.87 -14.04
N PHE A 198 -14.12 10.31 -12.99
CA PHE A 198 -12.96 9.62 -12.47
C PHE A 198 -13.27 8.23 -11.91
N PHE A 199 -14.43 8.02 -11.29
CA PHE A 199 -14.85 6.69 -10.84
C PHE A 199 -15.19 5.77 -12.01
N GLU A 200 -15.83 6.29 -13.05
CA GLU A 200 -16.12 5.54 -14.28
C GLU A 200 -14.83 5.09 -15.00
N GLU A 201 -13.80 5.93 -14.98
CA GLU A 201 -12.53 5.63 -15.64
C GLU A 201 -11.58 4.78 -14.76
N ALA A 202 -11.30 5.21 -13.52
CA ALA A 202 -10.35 4.55 -12.63
C ALA A 202 -10.95 3.36 -11.85
N GLY A 203 -12.28 3.31 -11.66
CA GLY A 203 -12.95 2.26 -10.90
C GLY A 203 -12.80 0.86 -11.51
N PRO A 204 -13.15 0.65 -12.79
CA PRO A 204 -13.05 -0.65 -13.45
C PRO A 204 -11.62 -1.19 -13.47
N VAL A 205 -10.64 -0.34 -13.81
CA VAL A 205 -9.22 -0.71 -13.84
C VAL A 205 -8.67 -0.99 -12.44
N ALA A 206 -9.06 -0.21 -11.41
CA ALA A 206 -8.66 -0.46 -10.03
C ALA A 206 -9.22 -1.79 -9.49
N LEU A 207 -10.50 -2.10 -9.77
CA LEU A 207 -11.10 -3.38 -9.42
C LEU A 207 -10.40 -4.54 -10.15
N THR A 208 -10.13 -4.38 -11.45
CA THR A 208 -9.46 -5.39 -12.27
C THR A 208 -8.04 -5.65 -11.76
N LEU A 209 -7.28 -4.59 -11.45
CA LEU A 209 -5.96 -4.68 -10.85
C LEU A 209 -6.03 -5.45 -9.52
N ASN A 210 -6.95 -5.08 -8.64
CA ASN A 210 -7.10 -5.71 -7.33
C ASN A 210 -7.42 -7.21 -7.43
N ILE A 211 -8.38 -7.59 -8.27
CA ILE A 211 -8.73 -9.01 -8.48
C ILE A 211 -7.56 -9.76 -9.12
N ALA A 212 -6.91 -9.16 -10.12
CA ALA A 212 -5.78 -9.78 -10.80
C ALA A 212 -4.61 -10.02 -9.84
N THR A 213 -4.24 -9.04 -9.00
CA THR A 213 -3.13 -9.19 -8.06
C THR A 213 -3.45 -10.16 -6.93
N LEU A 214 -4.69 -10.17 -6.43
CA LEU A 214 -5.17 -11.20 -5.50
C LEU A 214 -5.06 -12.61 -6.12
N ALA A 215 -5.52 -12.77 -7.37
CA ALA A 215 -5.46 -14.04 -8.07
C ALA A 215 -4.03 -14.49 -8.35
N ILE A 216 -3.18 -13.61 -8.90
CA ILE A 216 -1.77 -13.89 -9.20
C ILE A 216 -1.02 -14.24 -7.91
N GLY A 217 -1.22 -13.48 -6.84
CA GLY A 217 -0.60 -13.77 -5.55
C GLY A 217 -1.01 -15.13 -4.98
N TYR A 218 -2.31 -15.46 -5.04
CA TYR A 218 -2.81 -16.75 -4.56
C TYR A 218 -2.29 -17.91 -5.42
N PHE A 219 -2.51 -17.85 -6.73
CA PHE A 219 -2.19 -18.95 -7.63
C PHE A 219 -0.68 -19.11 -7.82
N SER A 220 0.12 -18.04 -7.78
CA SER A 220 1.58 -18.19 -7.74
C SER A 220 2.01 -18.98 -6.50
N GLY A 221 1.44 -18.69 -5.32
CA GLY A 221 1.68 -19.47 -4.12
C GLY A 221 1.41 -20.95 -4.33
N ILE A 222 0.25 -21.30 -4.91
CA ILE A 222 -0.13 -22.69 -5.19
C ILE A 222 0.78 -23.35 -6.24
N ILE A 223 1.06 -22.68 -7.35
CA ILE A 223 1.91 -23.20 -8.44
C ILE A 223 3.33 -23.50 -7.94
N PHE A 224 3.87 -22.62 -7.09
CA PHE A 224 5.17 -22.81 -6.47
C PHE A 224 5.11 -23.68 -5.20
N GLY A 225 3.98 -24.36 -4.92
CA GLY A 225 3.88 -25.38 -3.86
C GLY A 225 3.89 -24.82 -2.43
N LEU A 226 3.45 -23.58 -2.22
CA LEU A 226 3.21 -23.04 -0.89
C LEU A 226 1.88 -23.53 -0.32
N GLY A 227 1.77 -23.57 1.01
CA GLY A 227 0.52 -23.91 1.68
C GLY A 227 -0.58 -22.86 1.44
N LYS A 228 -1.84 -23.24 1.69
CA LYS A 228 -3.00 -22.34 1.51
C LYS A 228 -2.87 -21.06 2.33
N LYS A 229 -2.47 -21.16 3.61
CA LYS A 229 -2.27 -20.00 4.50
C LYS A 229 -1.27 -19.00 3.95
N GLN A 230 -0.12 -19.47 3.44
CA GLN A 230 0.92 -18.62 2.84
C GLN A 230 0.49 -18.03 1.48
N SER A 231 -0.17 -18.83 0.65
CA SER A 231 -0.71 -18.37 -0.64
C SER A 231 -1.78 -17.29 -0.44
N THR A 232 -2.62 -17.45 0.59
CA THR A 232 -3.59 -16.43 1.02
C THR A 232 -2.90 -15.15 1.44
N THR A 233 -1.86 -15.26 2.27
CA THR A 233 -1.08 -14.11 2.71
C THR A 233 -0.45 -13.36 1.53
N ILE A 234 0.19 -14.08 0.59
CA ILE A 234 0.80 -13.44 -0.59
C ILE A 234 -0.26 -12.75 -1.46
N ALA A 235 -1.43 -13.37 -1.62
CA ALA A 235 -2.57 -12.75 -2.29
C ALA A 235 -2.96 -11.45 -1.61
N ILE A 236 -3.23 -11.48 -0.30
CA ILE A 236 -3.66 -10.30 0.47
C ILE A 236 -2.58 -9.21 0.45
N GLU A 237 -1.30 -9.57 0.57
CA GLU A 237 -0.22 -8.61 0.55
C GLU A 237 -0.12 -7.88 -0.79
N ALA A 238 -0.23 -8.59 -1.91
CA ALA A 238 -0.27 -7.99 -3.25
C ALA A 238 -1.62 -7.30 -3.56
N GLY A 239 -2.72 -7.76 -2.98
CA GLY A 239 -4.05 -7.21 -3.23
C GLY A 239 -4.34 -5.95 -2.41
N ILE A 240 -3.87 -5.86 -1.18
CA ILE A 240 -4.26 -4.80 -0.24
C ILE A 240 -3.10 -3.82 -0.07
N GLN A 241 -3.17 -2.75 -0.87
CA GLN A 241 -2.09 -1.77 -0.99
C GLN A 241 -2.19 -0.62 0.01
N ASN A 242 -1.07 0.06 0.23
CA ASN A 242 -1.01 1.25 1.05
C ASN A 242 -1.46 2.50 0.26
N GLY A 243 -2.77 2.65 0.08
CA GLY A 243 -3.33 3.82 -0.60
C GLY A 243 -3.00 5.16 0.09
N THR A 244 -2.76 5.16 1.41
CA THR A 244 -2.34 6.36 2.15
C THR A 244 -0.99 6.89 1.68
N LEU A 245 -0.03 5.99 1.45
CA LEU A 245 1.27 6.36 0.92
C LEU A 245 1.14 6.87 -0.52
N GLY A 246 0.34 6.21 -1.35
CA GLY A 246 0.10 6.62 -2.73
C GLY A 246 -0.52 8.02 -2.82
N ILE A 247 -1.55 8.29 -2.03
CA ILE A 247 -2.17 9.63 -1.92
C ILE A 247 -1.15 10.66 -1.43
N THR A 248 -0.36 10.33 -0.40
CA THR A 248 0.66 11.25 0.12
C THR A 248 1.69 11.59 -0.97
N ILE A 249 2.24 10.61 -1.70
CA ILE A 249 3.22 10.87 -2.76
C ILE A 249 2.64 11.79 -3.83
N ALA A 250 1.46 11.44 -4.36
CA ALA A 250 0.81 12.24 -5.41
C ALA A 250 0.45 13.66 -4.93
N ALA A 251 -0.11 13.79 -3.72
CA ALA A 251 -0.59 15.07 -3.20
C ALA A 251 0.51 15.99 -2.68
N THR A 252 1.63 15.45 -2.17
CA THR A 252 2.64 16.24 -1.45
C THR A 252 3.99 16.30 -2.15
N LEU A 253 4.41 15.23 -2.82
CA LEU A 253 5.69 15.19 -3.51
C LEU A 253 5.57 15.60 -4.97
N ILE A 254 4.51 15.16 -5.66
CA ILE A 254 4.22 15.55 -7.05
C ILE A 254 3.30 16.77 -7.10
N VAL A 255 2.48 16.97 -6.06
CA VAL A 255 1.52 18.08 -5.95
C VAL A 255 0.45 18.04 -7.06
N ASN A 256 -0.01 16.83 -7.42
CA ASN A 256 -1.07 16.62 -8.40
C ASN A 256 -2.26 15.87 -7.75
N SER A 257 -3.43 16.50 -7.71
CA SER A 257 -4.62 15.90 -7.08
C SER A 257 -5.27 14.80 -7.91
N VAL A 258 -5.24 14.90 -9.24
CA VAL A 258 -5.79 13.86 -10.13
C VAL A 258 -5.02 12.55 -9.94
N MET A 259 -3.70 12.61 -9.77
CA MET A 259 -2.88 11.42 -9.49
C MET A 259 -3.20 10.74 -8.14
N THR A 260 -3.91 11.40 -7.21
CA THR A 260 -4.34 10.78 -5.94
C THR A 260 -5.55 9.85 -6.11
N ILE A 261 -6.30 10.03 -7.18
CA ILE A 261 -7.62 9.43 -7.39
C ILE A 261 -7.57 7.90 -7.54
N PRO A 262 -6.65 7.31 -8.32
CA PRO A 262 -6.54 5.85 -8.38
C PRO A 262 -6.28 5.21 -7.02
N SER A 263 -5.43 5.82 -6.20
CA SER A 263 -5.16 5.34 -4.83
C SER A 263 -6.40 5.43 -3.93
N ALA A 264 -7.18 6.51 -4.04
CA ALA A 264 -8.40 6.70 -3.26
C ALA A 264 -9.50 5.72 -3.66
N ILE A 265 -9.75 5.56 -4.96
CA ILE A 265 -10.76 4.64 -5.49
C ILE A 265 -10.39 3.19 -5.19
N TYR A 266 -9.13 2.80 -5.43
CA TYR A 266 -8.66 1.45 -5.10
C TYR A 266 -8.84 1.15 -3.62
N SER A 267 -8.54 2.12 -2.75
CA SER A 267 -8.68 1.97 -1.30
C SER A 267 -10.12 1.70 -0.85
N LEU A 268 -11.11 2.25 -1.55
CA LEU A 268 -12.52 1.96 -1.29
C LEU A 268 -12.88 0.55 -1.79
N ILE A 269 -12.47 0.21 -3.02
CA ILE A 269 -12.78 -1.06 -3.67
C ILE A 269 -12.14 -2.23 -2.92
N MET A 270 -10.88 -2.10 -2.49
CA MET A 270 -10.12 -3.19 -1.89
C MET A 270 -10.71 -3.68 -0.57
N PHE A 271 -11.55 -2.91 0.13
CA PHE A 271 -12.24 -3.41 1.32
C PHE A 271 -13.34 -4.43 1.00
N VAL A 272 -13.99 -4.29 -0.16
CA VAL A 272 -15.00 -5.26 -0.63
C VAL A 272 -14.33 -6.59 -0.92
N THR A 273 -13.22 -6.56 -1.68
CA THR A 273 -12.46 -7.77 -2.00
C THR A 273 -11.72 -8.33 -0.79
N ALA A 274 -11.22 -7.50 0.13
CA ALA A 274 -10.67 -7.93 1.42
C ALA A 274 -11.71 -8.70 2.23
N SER A 275 -12.96 -8.23 2.26
CA SER A 275 -14.05 -8.94 2.94
C SER A 275 -14.30 -10.31 2.30
N ALA A 276 -14.25 -10.40 0.96
CA ALA A 276 -14.34 -11.68 0.26
C ALA A 276 -13.16 -12.62 0.62
N MET A 277 -11.94 -12.09 0.70
CA MET A 277 -10.75 -12.84 1.11
C MET A 277 -10.84 -13.34 2.57
N ILE A 278 -11.41 -12.54 3.48
CA ILE A 278 -11.68 -12.96 4.86
C ILE A 278 -12.64 -14.14 4.90
N LEU A 279 -13.76 -14.05 4.17
CA LEU A 279 -14.75 -15.13 4.11
C LEU A 279 -14.17 -16.40 3.49
N TRP A 280 -13.40 -16.26 2.41
CA TRP A 280 -12.74 -17.35 1.71
C TRP A 280 -11.67 -18.01 2.61
N GLY A 281 -10.85 -17.21 3.28
CA GLY A 281 -9.80 -17.70 4.19
C GLY A 281 -10.38 -18.43 5.40
N ASN A 282 -11.45 -17.91 5.99
CA ASN A 282 -12.14 -18.57 7.10
C ASN A 282 -12.70 -19.96 6.75
N ARG A 283 -13.07 -20.19 5.49
CA ARG A 283 -13.54 -21.50 4.99
C ARG A 283 -12.40 -22.45 4.64
N ASN A 284 -11.30 -21.94 4.10
CA ASN A 284 -10.26 -22.77 3.46
C ASN A 284 -8.96 -22.91 4.27
N ASN A 285 -8.72 -22.03 5.23
CA ASN A 285 -7.56 -22.02 6.13
C ASN A 285 -7.93 -22.42 7.57
N GLY A 286 -9.20 -22.74 7.81
CA GLY A 286 -9.78 -22.97 9.14
C GLY A 286 -9.45 -24.31 9.80
N ASP A 287 -8.71 -25.19 9.11
CA ASP A 287 -8.23 -26.48 9.61
C ASP A 287 -6.77 -26.40 10.12
#